data_AF-A0A3D4I317-F1
#
_entry.id   AF-A0A3D4I317-F1
#
_cell.length_a   1.000
_cell.length_b   1.000
_cell.length_c   1.000
_cell.angle_alpha   90.00
_cell.angle_beta   90.00
_cell.angle_gamma   90.00
#
_symmetry.space_group_name_H-M   'P 1'
#
loop_
_entity.id
_entity.type
_entity.pdbx_description
1 polymer ?
#
loop_
_entity_poly.entity_id
_entity_poly.type
_entity_poly.pdbx_seq_one_letter_code
_entity_poly.pdbx_strand_id
1 'polypeptide(L)'
;VSGCCAKNLTGKKITDKFISDILSNSDETKYFVSPFRKSHFYGGNYTYICAASVTDPVNPSKTVGGIGAVFDSDAQLRHMLEQAKPDGEKSFCALTDKSGGIILSTRGDMPAGTKLGVPERFFKTEKGKPLSEILAYDNMYYAVGCACLPDCGALVFVFKAIAAYGAAAAEGSCGMLVSQSDISLAENEAHSKLVSFVVSGRLAAVEEKDVVESVDSGGIINIPESNELIRGAVVYKNRFVPVIDTHMLFGGKEKAPPAPHLLIIRLPGGMLAAMEADQLNNVLEVNESDIKPIPDIGKDKSIIKGVVCFENAGRQLMLVINHNVLPERMDKDILNADFTNVLPFLEKIKGKKKAGADK
;
A
#
# COMPACT_ATOMS: atom_id res chain seq x y z
N VAL A 1 19.53 23.47 31.60
CA VAL A 1 18.62 23.53 30.44
C VAL A 1 18.78 24.91 29.80
N SER A 2 19.18 24.99 28.53
CA SER A 2 19.35 26.26 27.79
C SER A 2 18.21 26.46 26.79
N GLY A 3 17.72 27.70 26.62
CA GLY A 3 16.63 28.05 25.69
C GLY A 3 15.46 28.83 26.32
N CYS A 4 14.64 29.54 25.53
CA CYS A 4 13.51 30.34 26.04
C CYS A 4 12.45 29.52 26.78
N CYS A 5 12.21 28.27 26.37
CA CYS A 5 11.27 27.35 27.05
C CYS A 5 11.86 26.66 28.30
N ALA A 6 13.16 26.85 28.57
CA ALA A 6 13.91 26.10 29.56
C ALA A 6 13.77 26.59 31.01
N LYS A 7 13.42 27.88 31.21
CA LYS A 7 13.43 28.53 32.53
C LYS A 7 12.44 27.89 33.52
N ASN A 8 11.35 27.30 33.03
CA ASN A 8 10.29 26.69 33.85
C ASN A 8 10.48 25.18 34.12
N LEU A 9 11.62 24.61 33.71
CA LEU A 9 11.89 23.17 33.79
C LEU A 9 12.94 22.80 34.84
N THR A 10 13.66 23.79 35.39
CA THR A 10 14.65 23.58 36.46
C THR A 10 13.99 23.07 37.74
N GLY A 11 14.50 21.98 38.32
CA GLY A 11 13.96 21.38 39.56
C GLY A 11 12.82 20.38 39.38
N LYS A 12 12.32 20.18 38.15
CA LYS A 12 11.32 19.13 37.87
C LYS A 12 11.98 17.76 37.74
N LYS A 13 11.42 16.75 38.41
CA LYS A 13 11.80 15.35 38.22
C LYS A 13 11.20 14.81 36.93
N ILE A 14 12.02 14.10 36.15
CA ILE A 14 11.62 13.40 34.94
C ILE A 14 11.57 11.91 35.29
N THR A 15 10.43 11.27 35.09
CA THR A 15 10.18 9.87 35.48
C THR A 15 10.06 8.91 34.29
N ASP A 16 10.46 9.36 33.11
CA ASP A 16 10.40 8.53 31.90
C ASP A 16 11.37 7.34 32.00
N LYS A 17 10.91 6.15 31.59
CA LYS A 17 11.71 4.91 31.55
C LYS A 17 13.03 5.09 30.77
N PHE A 18 12.98 5.90 29.71
CA PHE A 18 14.14 6.33 28.92
C PHE A 18 15.28 6.93 29.78
N ILE A 19 14.96 7.69 30.81
CA ILE A 19 15.96 8.32 31.70
C ILE A 19 16.62 7.29 32.61
N SER A 20 15.87 6.30 33.08
CA SER A 20 16.43 5.22 33.90
C SER A 20 17.46 4.41 33.11
N ASP A 21 17.18 4.12 31.84
CA ASP A 21 18.09 3.38 30.96
C ASP A 21 19.40 4.17 30.75
N ILE A 22 19.32 5.50 30.54
CA ILE A 22 20.50 6.37 30.41
C ILE A 22 21.33 6.36 31.69
N LEU A 23 20.71 6.57 32.85
CA LEU A 23 21.42 6.67 34.12
C LEU A 23 22.03 5.32 34.56
N SER A 24 21.52 4.20 34.05
CA SER A 24 22.06 2.87 34.30
C SER A 24 23.23 2.48 33.39
N ASN A 25 23.49 3.27 32.34
CA ASN A 25 24.57 3.01 31.38
C ASN A 25 25.81 3.84 31.71
N SER A 26 26.99 3.21 31.66
CA SER A 26 28.30 3.84 31.87
C SER A 26 29.16 3.85 30.60
N ASP A 27 28.64 3.35 29.48
CA ASP A 27 29.35 3.36 28.20
C ASP A 27 29.23 4.73 27.53
N GLU A 28 30.37 5.42 27.39
CA GLU A 28 30.48 6.77 26.80
C GLU A 28 30.23 6.81 25.28
N THR A 29 30.30 5.67 24.59
CA THR A 29 30.04 5.58 23.14
C THR A 29 28.57 5.42 22.81
N LYS A 30 27.74 5.14 23.81
CA LYS A 30 26.34 4.78 23.63
C LYS A 30 25.43 5.97 23.89
N TYR A 31 24.58 6.26 22.91
CA TYR A 31 23.51 7.24 23.03
C TYR A 31 22.15 6.55 22.96
N PHE A 32 21.16 7.20 23.55
CA PHE A 32 19.78 6.74 23.62
C PHE A 32 18.89 7.75 22.92
N VAL A 33 17.94 7.26 22.12
CA VAL A 33 16.97 8.09 21.42
C VAL A 33 15.59 7.86 22.03
N SER A 34 14.94 8.93 22.49
CA SER A 34 13.59 8.80 23.02
C SER A 34 12.59 8.45 21.91
N PRO A 35 11.45 7.82 22.23
CA PRO A 35 10.36 7.71 21.27
C PRO A 35 9.95 9.09 20.75
N PHE A 36 9.55 9.14 19.48
CA PHE A 36 9.10 10.37 18.84
C PHE A 36 7.68 10.73 19.30
N ARG A 37 7.55 11.74 20.16
CA ARG A 37 6.27 12.10 20.80
C ARG A 37 6.22 13.56 21.20
N LYS A 38 5.03 14.04 21.57
CA LYS A 38 4.87 15.37 22.16
C LYS A 38 5.72 15.49 23.42
N SER A 39 6.56 16.51 23.46
CA SER A 39 7.49 16.71 24.56
C SER A 39 7.35 18.09 25.18
N HIS A 40 7.26 18.13 26.50
CA HIS A 40 7.30 19.37 27.27
C HIS A 40 8.62 20.12 27.10
N PHE A 41 9.69 19.41 26.70
CA PHE A 41 11.00 20.00 26.40
C PHE A 41 11.03 20.77 25.07
N TYR A 42 9.98 20.66 24.26
CA TYR A 42 9.84 21.30 22.95
C TYR A 42 8.45 21.93 22.79
N GLY A 43 7.97 22.64 23.81
CA GLY A 43 6.73 23.40 23.75
C GLY A 43 5.45 22.58 23.55
N GLY A 44 5.49 21.26 23.82
CA GLY A 44 4.36 20.35 23.59
C GLY A 44 4.26 19.83 22.15
N ASN A 45 5.19 20.22 21.27
CA ASN A 45 5.28 19.71 19.91
C ASN A 45 5.97 18.33 19.88
N TYR A 46 5.77 17.61 18.79
CA TYR A 46 6.42 16.33 18.60
C TYR A 46 7.92 16.49 18.39
N THR A 47 8.71 15.73 19.13
CA THR A 47 10.16 15.65 18.97
C THR A 47 10.71 14.34 19.53
N TYR A 48 11.99 14.11 19.34
CA TYR A 48 12.77 13.13 20.06
C TYR A 48 13.97 13.77 20.73
N ILE A 49 14.48 13.10 21.75
CA ILE A 49 15.61 13.55 22.55
C ILE A 49 16.71 12.52 22.39
N CYS A 50 17.87 12.95 21.89
CA CYS A 50 19.08 12.17 21.93
C CYS A 50 19.79 12.46 23.24
N ALA A 51 20.04 11.43 24.05
CA ALA A 51 20.68 11.59 25.33
C ALA A 51 21.82 10.60 25.54
N ALA A 52 22.84 11.03 26.27
CA ALA A 52 24.00 10.24 26.63
C ALA A 52 24.24 10.33 28.13
N SER A 53 24.82 9.28 28.68
CA SER A 53 25.21 9.21 30.08
C SER A 53 26.46 10.06 30.32
N VAL A 54 26.53 10.73 31.46
CA VAL A 54 27.72 11.46 31.90
C VAL A 54 28.34 10.65 33.03
N THR A 55 29.59 10.24 32.84
CA THR A 55 30.38 9.42 33.76
C THR A 55 31.27 10.29 34.67
N ASP A 56 31.64 9.75 35.82
CA ASP A 56 32.61 10.38 36.73
C ASP A 56 34.00 10.36 36.07
N PRO A 57 34.69 11.51 35.91
CA PRO A 57 36.01 11.55 35.28
C PRO A 57 37.08 10.78 36.06
N VAL A 58 36.86 10.51 37.36
CA VAL A 58 37.77 9.71 38.20
C VAL A 58 37.37 8.24 38.21
N ASN A 59 36.09 7.94 38.02
CA ASN A 59 35.58 6.56 37.96
C ASN A 59 34.62 6.36 36.78
N PRO A 60 35.13 5.93 35.61
CA PRO A 60 34.32 5.77 34.39
C PRO A 60 33.16 4.77 34.52
N SER A 61 33.20 3.86 35.50
CA SER A 61 32.11 2.91 35.77
C SER A 61 30.91 3.52 36.50
N LYS A 62 31.00 4.78 36.94
CA LYS A 62 29.98 5.46 37.73
C LYS A 62 29.33 6.58 36.92
N THR A 63 28.04 6.43 36.62
CA THR A 63 27.24 7.47 35.98
C THR A 63 26.84 8.55 37.00
N VAL A 64 27.23 9.81 36.73
CA VAL A 64 26.90 10.98 37.57
C VAL A 64 25.69 11.74 37.07
N GLY A 65 25.28 11.52 35.82
CA GLY A 65 24.10 12.16 35.24
C GLY A 65 23.89 11.80 33.77
N GLY A 66 23.17 12.66 33.06
CA GLY A 66 22.96 12.54 31.63
C GLY A 66 22.81 13.90 30.97
N ILE A 67 23.21 13.98 29.70
CA ILE A 67 23.01 15.14 28.84
C ILE A 67 22.04 14.76 27.72
N GLY A 68 21.06 15.63 27.43
CA GLY A 68 20.06 15.41 26.39
C GLY A 68 19.99 16.60 25.44
N ALA A 69 20.06 16.33 24.14
CA ALA A 69 19.79 17.28 23.07
C ALA A 69 18.36 17.05 22.57
N VAL A 70 17.55 18.11 22.63
CA VAL A 70 16.19 18.11 22.09
C VAL A 70 16.27 18.43 20.61
N PHE A 71 15.76 17.54 19.76
CA PHE A 71 15.82 17.75 18.32
C PHE A 71 14.81 18.80 17.86
N ASP A 72 15.25 19.77 17.05
CA ASP A 72 14.38 20.79 16.45
C ASP A 72 13.57 20.17 15.30
N SER A 73 12.59 19.36 15.67
CA SER A 73 11.89 18.46 14.76
C SER A 73 11.05 19.22 13.75
N ASP A 74 10.43 20.33 14.14
CA ASP A 74 9.54 21.09 13.26
C ASP A 74 10.33 21.71 12.09
N ALA A 75 11.40 22.45 12.38
CA ALA A 75 12.19 23.10 11.33
C ALA A 75 12.98 22.09 10.49
N GLN A 76 13.68 21.14 11.13
CA GLN A 76 14.60 20.25 10.41
C GLN A 76 13.84 19.17 9.60
N LEU A 77 12.83 18.51 10.18
CA LEU A 77 12.07 17.48 9.44
C LEU A 77 11.23 18.09 8.34
N ARG A 78 10.66 19.29 8.56
CA ARG A 78 9.92 19.99 7.51
C ARG A 78 10.82 20.33 6.34
N HIS A 79 12.03 20.82 6.58
CA HIS A 79 12.97 21.09 5.51
C HIS A 79 13.31 19.82 4.72
N MET A 80 13.56 18.70 5.41
CA MET A 80 13.79 17.41 4.76
C MET A 80 12.58 16.92 3.95
N LEU A 81 11.35 17.09 4.47
CA LEU A 81 10.12 16.69 3.81
C LEU A 81 9.80 17.54 2.58
N GLU A 82 10.04 18.84 2.64
CA GLU A 82 9.90 19.74 1.48
C GLU A 82 10.96 19.44 0.40
N GLN A 83 12.20 19.10 0.79
CA GLN A 83 13.21 18.64 -0.17
C GLN A 83 12.87 17.29 -0.80
N ALA A 84 12.24 16.39 -0.06
CA ALA A 84 11.83 15.08 -0.54
C ALA A 84 10.50 15.08 -1.32
N LYS A 85 9.83 16.24 -1.41
CA LYS A 85 8.54 16.38 -2.09
C LYS A 85 8.72 16.07 -3.59
N PRO A 86 7.94 15.13 -4.15
CA PRO A 86 7.99 14.85 -5.58
C PRO A 86 7.46 16.04 -6.38
N ASP A 87 7.91 16.15 -7.64
CA ASP A 87 7.34 17.09 -8.59
C ASP A 87 5.82 16.88 -8.74
N GLY A 88 5.10 17.99 -8.94
CA GLY A 88 3.65 18.03 -9.13
C GLY A 88 2.93 18.80 -8.02
N GLU A 89 2.01 19.69 -8.41
CA GLU A 89 1.30 20.58 -7.47
C GLU A 89 0.55 19.83 -6.37
N LYS A 90 0.00 18.65 -6.70
CA LYS A 90 -0.80 17.84 -5.79
C LYS A 90 0.00 16.73 -5.10
N SER A 91 1.29 16.57 -5.41
CA SER A 91 2.20 15.65 -4.72
C SER A 91 2.51 16.18 -3.32
N PHE A 92 2.65 15.30 -2.34
CA PHE A 92 2.92 15.71 -0.96
C PHE A 92 3.67 14.63 -0.18
N CYS A 93 4.26 15.02 0.95
CA CYS A 93 4.89 14.10 1.88
C CYS A 93 4.26 14.24 3.26
N ALA A 94 4.19 13.13 3.98
CA ALA A 94 3.70 13.10 5.35
C ALA A 94 4.60 12.21 6.20
N LEU A 95 4.81 12.62 7.44
CA LEU A 95 5.46 11.83 8.48
C LEU A 95 4.39 11.42 9.47
N THR A 96 4.33 10.13 9.81
CA THR A 96 3.36 9.60 10.78
C THR A 96 4.04 8.74 11.84
N ASP A 97 3.36 8.55 12.96
CA ASP A 97 3.66 7.47 13.88
C ASP A 97 3.13 6.12 13.34
N LYS A 98 3.42 5.02 14.06
CA LYS A 98 2.94 3.66 13.70
C LYS A 98 1.44 3.44 13.88
N SER A 99 0.73 4.38 14.51
CA SER A 99 -0.74 4.36 14.63
C SER A 99 -1.44 5.14 13.52
N GLY A 100 -0.67 5.75 12.61
CA GLY A 100 -1.16 6.58 11.52
C GLY A 100 -1.45 8.03 11.91
N GLY A 101 -1.04 8.46 13.11
CA GLY A 101 -1.11 9.85 13.53
C GLY A 101 -0.08 10.69 12.78
N ILE A 102 -0.53 11.71 12.06
CA ILE A 102 0.32 12.65 11.32
C ILE A 102 1.12 13.46 12.32
N ILE A 103 2.43 13.38 12.17
CA ILE A 103 3.41 14.18 12.89
C ILE A 103 3.65 15.49 12.13
N LEU A 104 3.90 15.38 10.83
CA LEU A 104 4.20 16.51 9.96
C LEU A 104 3.69 16.22 8.54
N SER A 105 3.27 17.25 7.84
CA SER A 105 2.81 17.15 6.45
C SER A 105 3.27 18.38 5.68
N THR A 106 3.64 18.20 4.42
CA THR A 106 3.87 19.31 3.49
C THR A 106 2.55 19.92 3.00
N ARG A 107 1.42 19.23 3.25
CA ARG A 107 0.06 19.68 2.92
C ARG A 107 -0.55 20.43 4.10
N GLY A 108 -0.96 21.67 3.88
CA GLY A 108 -1.51 22.54 4.94
C GLY A 108 -2.89 22.12 5.46
N ASP A 109 -3.64 21.34 4.68
CA ASP A 109 -4.94 20.78 5.03
C ASP A 109 -4.84 19.50 5.89
N MET A 110 -3.62 19.03 6.19
CA MET A 110 -3.36 17.83 7.01
C MET A 110 -2.51 18.19 8.23
N PRO A 111 -3.10 18.84 9.27
CA PRO A 111 -2.35 19.27 10.44
C PRO A 111 -1.91 18.10 11.33
N ALA A 112 -0.83 18.34 12.09
CA ALA A 112 -0.31 17.38 13.05
C ALA A 112 -1.37 16.95 14.07
N GLY A 113 -1.41 15.65 14.38
CA GLY A 113 -2.39 15.03 15.27
C GLY A 113 -3.64 14.46 14.58
N THR A 114 -3.83 14.73 13.28
CA THR A 114 -4.87 14.05 12.48
C THR A 114 -4.40 12.66 12.04
N LYS A 115 -5.30 11.79 11.58
CA LYS A 115 -4.93 10.46 11.06
C LYS A 115 -4.78 10.49 9.54
N LEU A 116 -3.74 9.83 9.04
CA LEU A 116 -3.54 9.62 7.61
C LEU A 116 -4.47 8.49 7.12
N GLY A 117 -5.35 8.80 6.17
CA GLY A 117 -6.36 7.87 5.64
C GLY A 117 -5.82 6.87 4.63
N VAL A 118 -4.74 6.16 4.94
CA VAL A 118 -4.15 5.10 4.11
C VAL A 118 -4.41 3.70 4.70
N PRO A 119 -4.37 2.64 3.88
CA PRO A 119 -4.56 1.27 4.36
C PRO A 119 -3.60 0.87 5.48
N GLU A 120 -4.08 0.10 6.48
CA GLU A 120 -3.29 -0.26 7.67
C GLU A 120 -1.99 -1.01 7.38
N ARG A 121 -1.90 -1.68 6.23
CA ARG A 121 -0.70 -2.40 5.79
C ARG A 121 0.54 -1.50 5.72
N PHE A 122 0.37 -0.20 5.40
CA PHE A 122 1.49 0.75 5.39
C PHE A 122 2.05 1.00 6.79
N PHE A 123 1.21 0.99 7.83
CA PHE A 123 1.65 1.23 9.20
C PHE A 123 2.39 0.03 9.82
N LYS A 124 2.32 -1.14 9.18
CA LYS A 124 3.06 -2.35 9.56
C LYS A 124 4.46 -2.43 8.93
N THR A 125 4.92 -1.38 8.26
CA THR A 125 6.23 -1.34 7.60
C THR A 125 7.39 -1.44 8.61
N GLU A 126 8.31 -2.37 8.37
CA GLU A 126 9.49 -2.60 9.21
C GLU A 126 10.71 -1.75 8.78
N LYS A 127 11.66 -1.57 9.69
CA LYS A 127 12.93 -0.90 9.40
C LYS A 127 13.66 -1.63 8.26
N GLY A 128 14.11 -0.88 7.26
CA GLY A 128 14.85 -1.42 6.10
C GLY A 128 13.99 -2.17 5.06
N LYS A 129 12.66 -2.26 5.24
CA LYS A 129 11.76 -2.90 4.28
C LYS A 129 10.71 -1.91 3.79
N PRO A 130 11.06 -0.97 2.89
CA PRO A 130 10.11 0.03 2.45
C PRO A 130 9.04 -0.57 1.53
N LEU A 131 7.87 0.04 1.49
CA LEU A 131 6.68 -0.40 0.77
C LEU A 131 6.27 0.67 -0.25
N SER A 132 5.75 0.26 -1.41
CA SER A 132 5.14 1.19 -2.36
C SER A 132 3.95 0.56 -3.04
N GLU A 133 2.97 1.39 -3.33
CA GLU A 133 1.74 0.97 -3.99
C GLU A 133 1.09 2.17 -4.67
N ILE A 134 0.27 1.92 -5.69
CA ILE A 134 -0.66 2.94 -6.18
C ILE A 134 -1.90 2.92 -5.29
N LEU A 135 -2.26 4.10 -4.78
CA LEU A 135 -3.43 4.30 -3.94
C LEU A 135 -4.32 5.37 -4.56
N ALA A 136 -5.62 5.09 -4.63
CA ALA A 136 -6.62 6.13 -4.84
C ALA A 136 -6.83 6.89 -3.51
N TYR A 137 -6.50 8.18 -3.49
CA TYR A 137 -6.61 9.04 -2.32
C TYR A 137 -7.01 10.45 -2.77
N ASP A 138 -7.96 11.08 -2.07
CA ASP A 138 -8.38 12.47 -2.36
C ASP A 138 -8.73 12.74 -3.83
N ASN A 139 -9.53 11.85 -4.44
CA ASN A 139 -9.92 11.89 -5.85
C ASN A 139 -8.73 11.98 -6.83
N MET A 140 -7.59 11.37 -6.46
CA MET A 140 -6.43 11.21 -7.34
C MET A 140 -5.80 9.83 -7.15
N TYR A 141 -5.17 9.31 -8.19
CA TYR A 141 -4.22 8.21 -8.06
C TYR A 141 -2.86 8.76 -7.66
N TYR A 142 -2.37 8.25 -6.54
CA TYR A 142 -1.05 8.53 -6.02
C TYR A 142 -0.18 7.29 -6.08
N ALA A 143 1.04 7.47 -6.55
CA ALA A 143 2.12 6.52 -6.30
C ALA A 143 2.65 6.83 -4.89
N VAL A 144 2.40 5.91 -3.94
CA VAL A 144 2.70 6.13 -2.52
C VAL A 144 3.87 5.24 -2.12
N GLY A 145 4.98 5.85 -1.72
CA GLY A 145 6.10 5.18 -1.07
C GLY A 145 6.05 5.38 0.45
N CYS A 146 6.36 4.33 1.22
CA CYS A 146 6.42 4.35 2.67
C CYS A 146 7.72 3.71 3.17
N ALA A 147 8.43 4.38 4.07
CA ALA A 147 9.65 3.87 4.68
C ALA A 147 9.69 4.18 6.19
N CYS A 148 10.28 3.27 6.97
CA CYS A 148 10.44 3.43 8.40
C CYS A 148 11.81 4.03 8.73
N LEU A 149 11.83 5.15 9.45
CA LEU A 149 13.06 5.82 9.87
C LEU A 149 13.83 4.98 10.90
N PRO A 150 15.15 4.79 10.72
CA PRO A 150 15.96 3.91 11.58
C PRO A 150 15.94 4.29 13.06
N ASP A 151 16.01 5.58 13.38
CA ASP A 151 16.28 6.04 14.74
C ASP A 151 15.02 6.20 15.57
N CYS A 152 13.98 6.80 14.99
CA CYS A 152 12.76 7.17 15.70
C CYS A 152 11.59 6.20 15.48
N GLY A 153 11.68 5.32 14.46
CA GLY A 153 10.61 4.38 14.11
C GLY A 153 9.35 5.02 13.54
N ALA A 154 9.39 6.32 13.22
CA ALA A 154 8.34 7.01 12.49
C ALA A 154 8.34 6.58 11.01
N LEU A 155 7.19 6.74 10.37
CA LEU A 155 6.97 6.34 8.98
C LEU A 155 6.91 7.58 8.09
N VAL A 156 7.73 7.61 7.05
CA VAL A 156 7.72 8.65 6.03
C VAL A 156 6.91 8.14 4.85
N PHE A 157 5.96 8.95 4.41
CA PHE A 157 5.13 8.73 3.24
C PHE A 157 5.43 9.78 2.18
N VAL A 158 5.58 9.33 0.95
CA VAL A 158 5.80 10.16 -0.23
C VAL A 158 4.68 9.85 -1.22
N PHE A 159 3.85 10.84 -1.51
CA PHE A 159 2.72 10.74 -2.44
C PHE A 159 3.05 11.50 -3.72
N LYS A 160 3.34 10.78 -4.80
CA LYS A 160 3.48 11.36 -6.14
C LYS A 160 2.15 11.28 -6.87
N ALA A 161 1.57 12.42 -7.21
CA ALA A 161 0.36 12.48 -8.01
C ALA A 161 0.63 11.89 -9.40
N ILE A 162 -0.20 10.93 -9.81
CA ILE A 162 -0.13 10.33 -11.16
C ILE A 162 -1.20 10.96 -12.04
N ALA A 163 -2.46 10.90 -11.58
CA ALA A 163 -3.61 11.37 -12.33
C ALA A 163 -4.81 11.63 -11.42
N ALA A 164 -5.76 12.42 -11.89
CA ALA A 164 -7.04 12.58 -11.21
C ALA A 164 -7.85 11.28 -11.26
N TYR A 165 -8.44 10.91 -10.12
CA TYR A 165 -9.42 9.85 -9.99
C TYR A 165 -10.79 10.51 -10.18
N GLY A 166 -11.35 10.37 -11.37
CA GLY A 166 -12.69 10.84 -11.65
C GLY A 166 -13.71 10.03 -10.86
N ALA A 167 -14.50 10.70 -10.02
CA ALA A 167 -15.70 10.15 -9.41
C ALA A 167 -16.83 9.87 -10.44
N ALA A 168 -16.47 9.54 -11.67
CA ALA A 168 -17.40 9.07 -12.71
C ALA A 168 -17.74 7.58 -12.55
N ALA A 169 -17.27 6.92 -11.49
CA ALA A 169 -17.59 5.52 -11.17
C ALA A 169 -18.74 5.37 -10.16
N ALA A 170 -19.25 6.47 -9.57
CA ALA A 170 -20.26 6.40 -8.51
C ALA A 170 -21.71 6.46 -9.02
N GLU A 171 -21.96 6.90 -10.26
CA GLU A 171 -23.32 6.92 -10.82
C GLU A 171 -23.32 6.52 -12.29
N GLY A 172 -23.81 5.32 -12.59
CA GLY A 172 -24.28 4.92 -13.92
C GLY A 172 -23.19 4.53 -14.92
N SER A 173 -23.40 3.37 -15.53
CA SER A 173 -22.72 2.88 -16.74
C SER A 173 -22.21 4.00 -17.66
N CYS A 174 -20.89 4.21 -17.67
CA CYS A 174 -20.21 4.90 -18.77
C CYS A 174 -19.07 3.98 -19.19
N GLY A 175 -19.24 3.34 -20.35
CA GLY A 175 -18.30 2.37 -20.89
C GLY A 175 -16.91 2.98 -20.98
N MET A 176 -16.01 2.54 -20.11
CA MET A 176 -14.57 2.73 -20.28
C MET A 176 -14.11 1.81 -21.39
N LEU A 177 -14.54 2.13 -22.62
CA LEU A 177 -14.12 1.49 -23.86
C LEU A 177 -12.94 2.28 -24.39
N VAL A 178 -11.75 1.69 -24.28
CA VAL A 178 -10.54 2.19 -24.95
C VAL A 178 -10.33 1.35 -26.20
N SER A 179 -10.01 2.02 -27.30
CA SER A 179 -9.74 1.43 -28.59
C SER A 179 -8.27 1.62 -28.97
N GLN A 180 -7.79 0.81 -29.93
CA GLN A 180 -6.41 0.95 -30.41
C GLN A 180 -6.15 2.34 -31.02
N SER A 181 -7.16 3.00 -31.59
CA SER A 181 -7.04 4.37 -32.13
C SER A 181 -6.80 5.44 -31.07
N ASP A 182 -7.05 5.15 -29.79
CA ASP A 182 -6.78 6.08 -28.69
C ASP A 182 -5.30 6.08 -28.29
N ILE A 183 -4.48 5.20 -28.90
CA ILE A 183 -3.08 4.96 -28.57
C ILE A 183 -2.20 5.27 -29.78
N SER A 184 -1.27 6.21 -29.60
CA SER A 184 -0.25 6.50 -30.59
C SER A 184 0.89 5.48 -30.47
N LEU A 185 1.02 4.55 -31.40
CA LEU A 185 2.15 3.62 -31.44
C LEU A 185 3.35 4.22 -32.18
N ALA A 186 4.54 4.09 -31.61
CA ALA A 186 5.79 4.50 -32.26
C ALA A 186 6.44 3.31 -32.98
N GLU A 187 6.72 3.42 -34.29
CA GLU A 187 7.20 2.31 -35.12
C GLU A 187 8.56 1.69 -34.68
N ASN A 188 9.37 2.43 -33.93
CA ASN A 188 10.71 2.01 -33.48
C ASN A 188 10.82 1.78 -31.96
N GLU A 189 9.71 1.68 -31.25
CA GLU A 189 9.70 1.41 -29.80
C GLU A 189 9.25 -0.02 -29.50
N ALA A 190 9.66 -0.53 -28.34
CA ALA A 190 9.14 -1.80 -27.83
C ALA A 190 7.67 -1.62 -27.43
N HIS A 191 6.83 -2.56 -27.87
CA HIS A 191 5.39 -2.54 -27.58
C HIS A 191 5.02 -3.67 -26.63
N SER A 192 4.11 -3.38 -25.72
CA SER A 192 3.49 -4.35 -24.82
C SER A 192 2.04 -4.57 -25.24
N LYS A 193 1.61 -5.84 -25.27
CA LYS A 193 0.22 -6.24 -25.50
C LYS A 193 -0.50 -6.44 -24.18
N LEU A 194 -1.59 -5.71 -23.99
CA LEU A 194 -2.33 -5.66 -22.74
C LEU A 194 -3.78 -6.09 -22.98
N VAL A 195 -4.22 -7.13 -22.27
CA VAL A 195 -5.64 -7.52 -22.24
C VAL A 195 -6.32 -6.59 -21.24
N SER A 196 -7.18 -5.71 -21.75
CA SER A 196 -7.87 -4.71 -20.94
C SER A 196 -9.26 -5.18 -20.51
N PHE A 197 -9.70 -4.76 -19.33
CA PHE A 197 -11.00 -5.10 -18.77
C PHE A 197 -11.44 -4.05 -17.73
N VAL A 198 -12.74 -3.97 -17.47
CA VAL A 198 -13.31 -3.07 -16.47
C VAL A 198 -13.65 -3.83 -15.21
N VAL A 199 -13.34 -3.25 -14.06
CA VAL A 199 -13.71 -3.76 -12.73
C VAL A 199 -13.98 -2.58 -11.79
N SER A 200 -15.14 -2.57 -11.14
CA SER A 200 -15.58 -1.51 -10.24
C SER A 200 -15.51 -0.13 -10.88
N GLY A 201 -15.87 -0.03 -12.17
CA GLY A 201 -15.78 1.21 -12.96
C GLY A 201 -14.35 1.70 -13.22
N ARG A 202 -13.35 0.81 -13.17
CA ARG A 202 -11.94 1.13 -13.45
C ARG A 202 -11.41 0.25 -14.58
N LEU A 203 -10.55 0.81 -15.43
CA LEU A 203 -9.92 0.09 -16.53
C LEU A 203 -8.62 -0.49 -15.99
N ALA A 204 -8.53 -1.79 -16.02
CA ALA A 204 -7.37 -2.55 -15.64
C ALA A 204 -6.85 -3.33 -16.84
N ALA A 205 -5.61 -3.75 -16.78
CA ALA A 205 -5.03 -4.62 -17.76
C ALA A 205 -4.00 -5.59 -17.17
N VAL A 206 -3.84 -6.71 -17.83
CA VAL A 206 -2.77 -7.69 -17.61
C VAL A 206 -2.03 -7.94 -18.93
N GLU A 207 -0.80 -8.42 -18.84
CA GLU A 207 -0.01 -8.75 -20.04
C GLU A 207 -0.66 -9.92 -20.78
N GLU A 208 -0.86 -9.76 -22.10
CA GLU A 208 -1.56 -10.73 -22.94
C GLU A 208 -0.90 -12.11 -22.92
N LYS A 209 0.43 -12.17 -22.89
CA LYS A 209 1.20 -13.43 -22.81
C LYS A 209 0.86 -14.29 -21.58
N ASP A 210 0.38 -13.66 -20.51
CA ASP A 210 0.02 -14.32 -19.26
C ASP A 210 -1.48 -14.60 -19.16
N VAL A 211 -2.28 -14.14 -20.13
CA VAL A 211 -3.71 -14.48 -20.23
C VAL A 211 -3.87 -15.80 -20.98
N VAL A 212 -4.71 -16.67 -20.42
CA VAL A 212 -5.06 -17.95 -21.05
C VAL A 212 -6.34 -17.80 -21.85
N GLU A 213 -7.43 -17.38 -21.21
CA GLU A 213 -8.74 -17.12 -21.83
C GLU A 213 -9.67 -16.43 -20.81
N SER A 214 -10.82 -15.97 -21.27
CA SER A 214 -11.92 -15.51 -20.41
C SER A 214 -13.04 -16.53 -20.35
N VAL A 215 -13.65 -16.71 -19.18
CA VAL A 215 -14.80 -17.58 -18.94
C VAL A 215 -15.89 -16.86 -18.14
N ASP A 216 -17.10 -17.40 -18.10
CA ASP A 216 -18.15 -16.86 -17.23
C ASP A 216 -17.89 -17.19 -15.76
N SER A 217 -18.32 -16.31 -14.86
CA SER A 217 -18.19 -16.51 -13.41
C SER A 217 -19.18 -17.50 -12.81
N GLY A 218 -19.91 -18.23 -13.66
CA GLY A 218 -20.80 -19.29 -13.24
C GLY A 218 -20.07 -20.36 -12.43
N GLY A 219 -20.65 -20.73 -11.29
CA GLY A 219 -20.20 -21.91 -10.56
C GLY A 219 -19.06 -21.69 -9.57
N ILE A 220 -18.70 -20.44 -9.24
CA ILE A 220 -17.74 -20.16 -8.15
C ILE A 220 -18.17 -20.89 -6.88
N ILE A 221 -17.23 -21.61 -6.28
CA ILE A 221 -17.37 -22.33 -5.03
C ILE A 221 -16.65 -21.51 -3.96
N ASN A 222 -17.39 -21.13 -2.91
CA ASN A 222 -16.81 -20.40 -1.80
C ASN A 222 -15.85 -21.32 -1.02
N ILE A 223 -14.66 -20.81 -0.73
CA ILE A 223 -13.63 -21.53 0.03
C ILE A 223 -13.69 -21.04 1.47
N PRO A 224 -14.00 -21.90 2.46
CA PRO A 224 -13.93 -21.54 3.87
C PRO A 224 -12.53 -21.08 4.27
N GLU A 225 -12.45 -20.12 5.20
CA GLU A 225 -11.17 -19.62 5.77
C GLU A 225 -10.20 -18.99 4.76
N SER A 226 -10.66 -18.67 3.55
CA SER A 226 -9.84 -17.93 2.59
C SER A 226 -9.63 -16.47 3.00
N ASN A 227 -8.52 -15.88 2.59
CA ASN A 227 -8.32 -14.44 2.80
C ASN A 227 -9.34 -13.59 2.01
N GLU A 228 -9.41 -12.30 2.31
CA GLU A 228 -10.35 -11.36 1.69
C GLU A 228 -10.15 -11.19 0.17
N LEU A 229 -8.94 -11.44 -0.32
CA LEU A 229 -8.57 -11.35 -1.73
C LEU A 229 -9.11 -12.54 -2.55
N ILE A 230 -9.40 -13.66 -1.90
CA ILE A 230 -9.99 -14.83 -2.55
C ILE A 230 -11.51 -14.77 -2.43
N ARG A 231 -12.18 -14.82 -3.59
CA ARG A 231 -13.63 -15.00 -3.66
C ARG A 231 -14.04 -16.46 -3.51
N GLY A 232 -13.22 -17.37 -4.04
CA GLY A 232 -13.49 -18.80 -4.04
C GLY A 232 -12.62 -19.50 -5.07
N ALA A 233 -13.14 -20.58 -5.67
CA ALA A 233 -12.54 -21.23 -6.82
C ALA A 233 -13.58 -21.62 -7.88
N VAL A 234 -13.13 -21.74 -9.12
CA VAL A 234 -13.90 -22.27 -10.24
C VAL A 234 -13.22 -23.53 -10.77
N VAL A 235 -14.00 -24.44 -11.38
CA VAL A 235 -13.44 -25.58 -12.11
C VAL A 235 -13.17 -25.15 -13.54
N TYR A 236 -11.92 -25.26 -13.97
CA TYR A 236 -11.48 -24.93 -15.32
C TYR A 236 -10.58 -26.05 -15.83
N LYS A 237 -10.95 -26.66 -16.97
CA LYS A 237 -10.26 -27.81 -17.59
C LYS A 237 -9.90 -28.91 -16.57
N ASN A 238 -10.90 -29.31 -15.77
CA ASN A 238 -10.79 -30.32 -14.69
C ASN A 238 -9.80 -29.99 -13.58
N ARG A 239 -9.45 -28.71 -13.40
CA ARG A 239 -8.61 -28.23 -12.29
C ARG A 239 -9.33 -27.11 -11.57
N PHE A 240 -9.08 -27.00 -10.27
CA PHE A 240 -9.53 -25.85 -9.52
C PHE A 240 -8.61 -24.67 -9.79
N VAL A 241 -9.23 -23.53 -10.07
CA VAL A 241 -8.55 -22.26 -10.27
C VAL A 241 -9.07 -21.28 -9.22
N PRO A 242 -8.21 -20.73 -8.35
CA PRO A 242 -8.63 -19.74 -7.37
C PRO A 242 -9.13 -18.48 -8.09
N VAL A 243 -10.25 -17.96 -7.60
CA VAL A 243 -10.88 -16.74 -8.10
C VAL A 243 -10.51 -15.59 -7.18
N ILE A 244 -9.80 -14.64 -7.74
CA ILE A 244 -9.31 -13.42 -7.11
C ILE A 244 -10.39 -12.35 -7.23
N ASP A 245 -10.81 -11.85 -6.07
CA ASP A 245 -11.69 -10.70 -5.96
C ASP A 245 -10.91 -9.45 -6.39
N THR A 246 -11.06 -9.10 -7.67
CA THR A 246 -10.33 -7.99 -8.26
C THR A 246 -10.90 -6.64 -7.79
N HIS A 247 -12.16 -6.60 -7.33
CA HIS A 247 -12.71 -5.42 -6.66
C HIS A 247 -11.94 -5.12 -5.36
N MET A 248 -11.60 -6.15 -4.58
CA MET A 248 -10.78 -6.00 -3.37
C MET A 248 -9.32 -5.60 -3.67
N LEU A 249 -8.74 -6.01 -4.82
CA LEU A 249 -7.40 -5.57 -5.24
C LEU A 249 -7.29 -4.04 -5.38
N PHE A 250 -8.37 -3.39 -5.81
CA PHE A 250 -8.41 -1.93 -6.03
C PHE A 250 -8.96 -1.14 -4.83
N GLY A 251 -8.93 -1.72 -3.62
CA GLY A 251 -9.29 -1.02 -2.38
C GLY A 251 -10.79 -0.96 -2.10
N GLY A 252 -11.56 -1.90 -2.66
CA GLY A 252 -12.94 -2.15 -2.25
C GLY A 252 -13.04 -2.36 -0.74
N LYS A 253 -14.05 -1.73 -0.11
CA LYS A 253 -14.29 -1.85 1.34
C LYS A 253 -15.20 -3.02 1.70
N GLU A 254 -15.98 -3.50 0.74
CA GLU A 254 -16.91 -4.62 0.89
C GLU A 254 -16.82 -5.53 -0.34
N LYS A 255 -17.11 -6.83 -0.16
CA LYS A 255 -17.17 -7.77 -1.27
C LYS A 255 -18.40 -7.46 -2.12
N ALA A 256 -18.17 -6.95 -3.33
CA ALA A 256 -19.21 -6.76 -4.33
C ALA A 256 -19.85 -8.12 -4.73
N PRO A 257 -21.02 -8.14 -5.38
CA PRO A 257 -21.50 -9.35 -6.07
C PRO A 257 -20.44 -9.89 -7.05
N PRO A 258 -20.41 -11.21 -7.35
CA PRO A 258 -19.44 -11.74 -8.30
C PRO A 258 -19.59 -11.07 -9.67
N ALA A 259 -18.47 -10.66 -10.25
CA ALA A 259 -18.48 -10.05 -11.58
C ALA A 259 -18.87 -11.12 -12.63
N PRO A 260 -19.50 -10.77 -13.75
CA PRO A 260 -19.97 -11.74 -14.75
C PRO A 260 -18.84 -12.52 -15.45
N HIS A 261 -17.64 -11.96 -15.55
CA HIS A 261 -16.53 -12.55 -16.29
C HIS A 261 -15.34 -12.89 -15.39
N LEU A 262 -14.62 -13.94 -15.75
CA LEU A 262 -13.37 -14.37 -15.14
C LEU A 262 -12.27 -14.40 -16.20
N LEU A 263 -11.19 -13.66 -15.98
CA LEU A 263 -10.00 -13.71 -16.80
C LEU A 263 -9.01 -14.74 -16.22
N ILE A 264 -8.83 -15.86 -16.91
CA ILE A 264 -7.87 -16.90 -16.51
C ILE A 264 -6.46 -16.43 -16.87
N ILE A 265 -5.62 -16.29 -15.86
CA ILE A 265 -4.24 -15.84 -15.96
C ILE A 265 -3.26 -16.90 -15.45
N ARG A 266 -2.07 -16.89 -16.02
CA ARG A 266 -0.93 -17.66 -15.57
C ARG A 266 -0.15 -16.86 -14.55
N LEU A 267 0.17 -17.50 -13.43
CA LEU A 267 1.03 -16.97 -12.39
C LEU A 267 2.41 -17.62 -12.46
N PRO A 268 3.44 -17.05 -11.79
CA PRO A 268 4.74 -17.68 -11.62
C PRO A 268 4.63 -19.14 -11.16
N GLY A 269 5.52 -20.01 -11.65
CA GLY A 269 5.47 -21.45 -11.35
C GLY A 269 4.41 -22.23 -12.15
N GLY A 270 3.75 -21.60 -13.12
CA GLY A 270 2.78 -22.26 -14.01
C GLY A 270 1.39 -22.45 -13.41
N MET A 271 1.15 -21.89 -12.22
CA MET A 271 -0.15 -21.86 -11.56
C MET A 271 -1.15 -21.04 -12.37
N LEU A 272 -2.44 -21.34 -12.22
CA LEU A 272 -3.52 -20.55 -12.81
C LEU A 272 -4.28 -19.82 -11.70
N ALA A 273 -4.76 -18.63 -12.01
CA ALA A 273 -5.74 -17.92 -11.21
C ALA A 273 -6.78 -17.28 -12.14
N ALA A 274 -7.93 -16.94 -11.59
CA ALA A 274 -9.01 -16.25 -12.29
C ALA A 274 -9.19 -14.87 -11.67
N MET A 275 -9.19 -13.81 -12.47
CA MET A 275 -9.48 -12.45 -12.02
C MET A 275 -10.90 -12.05 -12.41
N GLU A 276 -11.68 -11.55 -11.46
CA GLU A 276 -13.01 -11.01 -11.74
C GLU A 276 -12.97 -9.75 -12.61
N ALA A 277 -13.85 -9.70 -13.61
CA ALA A 277 -14.04 -8.56 -14.50
C ALA A 277 -15.53 -8.30 -14.74
N ASP A 278 -15.92 -7.03 -14.65
CA ASP A 278 -17.28 -6.58 -14.94
C ASP A 278 -17.55 -6.55 -16.45
N GLN A 279 -16.54 -6.13 -17.22
CA GLN A 279 -16.58 -6.09 -18.68
C GLN A 279 -15.21 -6.45 -19.22
N LEU A 280 -15.17 -7.21 -20.31
CA LEU A 280 -13.94 -7.46 -21.06
C LEU A 280 -13.84 -6.45 -22.19
N ASN A 281 -12.63 -5.93 -22.41
CA ASN A 281 -12.35 -5.01 -23.49
C ASN A 281 -11.37 -5.66 -24.50
N ASN A 282 -10.84 -4.84 -25.40
CA ASN A 282 -9.91 -5.27 -26.42
C ASN A 282 -8.51 -5.54 -25.86
N VAL A 283 -7.74 -6.33 -26.61
CA VAL A 283 -6.29 -6.35 -26.49
C VAL A 283 -5.75 -5.05 -27.09
N LEU A 284 -4.96 -4.31 -26.32
CA LEU A 284 -4.40 -3.03 -26.70
C LEU A 284 -2.87 -3.16 -26.79
N GLU A 285 -2.30 -2.64 -27.86
CA GLU A 285 -0.86 -2.45 -27.98
C GLU A 285 -0.51 -1.05 -27.48
N VAL A 286 0.45 -0.97 -26.56
CA VAL A 286 0.96 0.28 -25.99
C VAL A 286 2.48 0.33 -26.10
N ASN A 287 3.06 1.52 -26.28
CA ASN A 287 4.50 1.66 -26.16
C ASN A 287 4.91 1.39 -24.71
N GLU A 288 6.01 0.68 -24.49
CA GLU A 288 6.51 0.43 -23.13
C GLU A 288 6.86 1.73 -22.39
N SER A 289 7.26 2.77 -23.14
CA SER A 289 7.53 4.13 -22.65
C SER A 289 6.30 4.83 -22.07
N ASP A 290 5.09 4.50 -22.56
CA ASP A 290 3.82 5.06 -22.09
C ASP A 290 3.32 4.41 -20.80
N ILE A 291 3.87 3.23 -20.46
CA ILE A 291 3.59 2.57 -19.18
C ILE A 291 4.42 3.26 -18.10
N LYS A 292 3.85 4.30 -17.48
CA LYS A 292 4.51 5.03 -16.40
C LYS A 292 4.71 4.09 -15.20
N PRO A 293 5.96 3.81 -14.80
CA PRO A 293 6.23 2.89 -13.71
C PRO A 293 5.84 3.51 -12.37
N ILE A 294 5.55 2.66 -11.40
CA ILE A 294 5.47 3.07 -10.00
C ILE A 294 6.87 3.42 -9.46
N PRO A 295 6.98 4.27 -8.41
CA PRO A 295 8.25 4.54 -7.75
C PRO A 295 8.98 3.25 -7.35
N ASP A 296 10.31 3.25 -7.46
CA ASP A 296 11.13 2.04 -7.29
C ASP A 296 11.11 1.47 -5.87
N ILE A 297 10.79 2.29 -4.87
CA ILE A 297 10.53 1.81 -3.51
C ILE A 297 9.49 0.71 -3.60
N GLY A 298 9.67 -0.46 -2.96
CA GLY A 298 8.64 -1.51 -2.87
C GLY A 298 8.01 -2.02 -4.19
N LYS A 299 8.60 -1.71 -5.35
CA LYS A 299 8.07 -2.01 -6.68
C LYS A 299 7.79 -3.49 -6.88
N ASP A 300 8.69 -4.34 -6.39
CA ASP A 300 8.60 -5.79 -6.47
C ASP A 300 7.42 -6.40 -5.69
N LYS A 301 6.77 -5.62 -4.83
CA LYS A 301 5.62 -6.06 -4.03
C LYS A 301 4.31 -5.38 -4.40
N SER A 302 4.33 -4.41 -5.30
CA SER A 302 3.13 -3.70 -5.73
C SER A 302 2.26 -4.57 -6.65
N ILE A 303 0.96 -4.55 -6.42
CA ILE A 303 -0.04 -5.17 -7.31
C ILE A 303 -0.11 -4.43 -8.65
N ILE A 304 0.25 -3.15 -8.70
CA ILE A 304 0.23 -2.37 -9.93
C ILE A 304 1.66 -2.22 -10.45
N LYS A 305 1.89 -2.70 -11.67
CA LYS A 305 3.16 -2.58 -12.39
C LYS A 305 3.38 -1.15 -12.89
N GLY A 306 2.31 -0.52 -13.38
CA GLY A 306 2.37 0.81 -13.97
C GLY A 306 1.01 1.34 -14.37
N VAL A 307 1.02 2.53 -14.95
CA VAL A 307 -0.18 3.26 -15.35
C VAL A 307 -0.02 3.76 -16.78
N VAL A 308 -1.04 3.53 -17.60
CA VAL A 308 -1.15 4.12 -18.93
C VAL A 308 -2.22 5.22 -18.88
N CYS A 309 -1.89 6.40 -19.37
CA CYS A 309 -2.82 7.52 -19.48
C CYS A 309 -3.19 7.73 -20.94
N PHE A 310 -4.48 7.67 -21.26
CA PHE A 310 -4.99 7.93 -22.61
C PHE A 310 -5.48 9.37 -22.70
N GLU A 311 -4.72 10.23 -23.38
CA GLU A 311 -5.06 11.66 -23.51
C GLU A 311 -6.24 11.89 -24.47
N ASN A 312 -6.36 11.07 -25.52
CA ASN A 312 -7.35 11.23 -26.59
C ASN A 312 -8.75 10.71 -26.21
N ALA A 313 -8.86 9.78 -25.26
CA ALA A 313 -10.12 9.21 -24.77
C ALA A 313 -10.65 9.90 -23.50
N GLY A 314 -10.53 11.24 -23.42
CA GLY A 314 -11.06 11.99 -22.27
C GLY A 314 -10.29 11.80 -20.95
N ARG A 315 -8.97 11.57 -21.02
CA ARG A 315 -8.10 11.27 -19.85
C ARG A 315 -8.54 10.02 -19.08
N GLN A 316 -8.78 8.93 -19.81
CA GLN A 316 -8.96 7.63 -19.19
C GLN A 316 -7.62 7.06 -18.72
N LEU A 317 -7.66 6.31 -17.63
CA LEU A 317 -6.49 5.73 -16.98
C LEU A 317 -6.64 4.22 -16.92
N MET A 318 -5.60 3.50 -17.35
CA MET A 318 -5.53 2.05 -17.25
C MET A 318 -4.43 1.63 -16.27
N LEU A 319 -4.82 0.78 -15.32
CA LEU A 319 -3.93 0.22 -14.31
C LEU A 319 -3.38 -1.13 -14.80
N VAL A 320 -2.07 -1.20 -15.01
CA VAL A 320 -1.41 -2.44 -15.44
C VAL A 320 -1.09 -3.29 -14.20
N ILE A 321 -1.71 -4.45 -14.06
CA ILE A 321 -1.59 -5.31 -12.90
C ILE A 321 -0.32 -6.16 -12.99
N ASN A 322 0.48 -6.09 -11.93
CA ASN A 322 1.57 -7.02 -11.65
C ASN A 322 1.01 -8.29 -10.99
N HIS A 323 0.63 -9.27 -11.80
CA HIS A 323 0.07 -10.52 -11.29
C HIS A 323 1.12 -11.43 -10.64
N ASN A 324 2.43 -11.17 -10.85
CA ASN A 324 3.51 -11.99 -10.30
C ASN A 324 3.63 -11.92 -8.77
N VAL A 325 3.08 -10.88 -8.14
CA VAL A 325 3.10 -10.72 -6.68
C VAL A 325 1.89 -11.35 -6.00
N LEU A 326 0.88 -11.79 -6.77
CA LEU A 326 -0.34 -12.37 -6.24
C LEU A 326 -0.08 -13.66 -5.44
N PRO A 327 0.81 -14.59 -5.86
CA PRO A 327 1.11 -15.79 -5.08
C PRO A 327 1.54 -15.52 -3.64
N GLU A 328 2.32 -14.47 -3.38
CA GLU A 328 2.76 -14.11 -2.02
C GLU A 328 1.64 -13.51 -1.17
N ARG A 329 0.58 -13.00 -1.80
CA ARG A 329 -0.59 -12.40 -1.15
C ARG A 329 -1.76 -13.37 -1.00
N MET A 330 -1.66 -14.56 -1.59
CA MET A 330 -2.65 -15.62 -1.48
C MET A 330 -2.17 -16.68 -0.49
N ASP A 331 -3.11 -17.44 0.06
CA ASP A 331 -2.74 -18.57 0.90
C ASP A 331 -2.08 -19.66 0.06
N LYS A 332 -0.90 -20.15 0.50
CA LYS A 332 -0.15 -21.20 -0.20
C LYS A 332 -0.96 -22.49 -0.28
N ASP A 333 -1.81 -22.73 0.71
CA ASP A 333 -2.66 -23.91 0.74
C ASP A 333 -3.76 -23.82 -0.32
N ILE A 334 -4.30 -22.63 -0.60
CA ILE A 334 -5.31 -22.43 -1.66
C ILE A 334 -4.70 -22.57 -3.06
N LEU A 335 -3.45 -22.13 -3.23
CA LEU A 335 -2.74 -22.23 -4.51
C LEU A 335 -2.34 -23.65 -4.88
N ASN A 336 -2.05 -24.49 -3.88
CA ASN A 336 -1.61 -25.87 -4.07
C ASN A 336 -2.68 -26.91 -3.70
N ALA A 337 -3.86 -26.47 -3.26
CA ALA A 337 -4.90 -27.38 -2.81
C ALA A 337 -5.43 -28.24 -3.96
N ASP A 338 -5.18 -29.53 -3.83
CA ASP A 338 -5.94 -30.54 -4.54
C ASP A 338 -7.30 -30.70 -3.85
N PHE A 339 -8.27 -29.86 -4.25
CA PHE A 339 -9.63 -29.89 -3.71
C PHE A 339 -10.41 -31.17 -4.09
N THR A 340 -9.79 -32.13 -4.79
CA THR A 340 -10.40 -33.40 -5.18
C THR A 340 -10.95 -34.19 -3.98
N ASN A 341 -10.32 -34.08 -2.81
CA ASN A 341 -10.74 -34.79 -1.60
C ASN A 341 -11.89 -34.10 -0.83
N VAL A 342 -12.14 -32.82 -1.05
CA VAL A 342 -13.21 -32.03 -0.38
C VAL A 342 -14.40 -31.75 -1.30
N LEU A 343 -14.27 -32.02 -2.61
CA LEU A 343 -15.31 -31.99 -3.63
C LEU A 343 -16.67 -32.61 -3.18
N PRO A 344 -16.72 -33.86 -2.68
CA PRO A 344 -17.98 -34.50 -2.31
C PRO A 344 -18.69 -33.79 -1.14
N PHE A 345 -17.91 -33.10 -0.31
CA PHE A 345 -18.42 -32.38 0.86
C PHE A 345 -19.01 -31.03 0.47
N LEU A 346 -18.33 -30.28 -0.41
CA LEU A 346 -18.79 -28.97 -0.90
C LEU A 346 -20.03 -29.09 -1.80
N GLU A 347 -20.12 -30.14 -2.63
CA GLU A 347 -21.31 -30.44 -3.43
C GLU A 347 -22.52 -30.83 -2.56
N LYS A 348 -22.32 -31.60 -1.49
CA LYS A 348 -23.37 -31.94 -0.51
C LYS A 348 -23.95 -30.69 0.17
N ILE A 349 -23.13 -29.67 0.42
CA ILE A 349 -23.58 -28.40 1.02
C ILE A 349 -24.41 -27.58 0.01
N LYS A 350 -24.05 -27.55 -1.27
CA LYS A 350 -24.86 -26.91 -2.33
C LYS A 350 -26.23 -27.59 -2.51
N GLY A 351 -26.29 -28.93 -2.45
CA GLY A 351 -27.54 -29.69 -2.56
C GLY A 351 -28.56 -29.41 -1.45
N LYS A 352 -28.10 -29.20 -0.21
CA LYS A 352 -28.98 -28.89 0.93
C LYS A 352 -29.60 -27.49 0.87
N LYS A 353 -28.91 -26.48 0.32
CA LYS A 353 -29.46 -25.12 0.18
C LYS A 353 -30.58 -25.02 -0.86
N LYS A 354 -30.53 -25.82 -1.95
CA LYS A 354 -31.63 -25.87 -2.94
C LYS A 354 -32.89 -26.55 -2.40
N ALA A 355 -32.76 -27.56 -1.54
CA ALA A 355 -33.92 -28.27 -0.98
C ALA A 355 -34.68 -27.50 0.11
N GLY A 356 -34.13 -26.39 0.62
CA GLY A 356 -34.74 -25.56 1.67
C GLY A 356 -35.41 -24.27 1.19
N ALA A 357 -35.35 -23.95 -0.11
CA ALA A 357 -35.91 -22.72 -0.69
C ALA A 357 -37.24 -22.94 -1.46
N ASP A 358 -37.74 -24.19 -1.49
CA ASP A 358 -38.96 -24.59 -2.19
C ASP A 358 -40.05 -25.11 -1.22
N LYS A 359 -40.13 -24.51 -0.02
CA LYS A 359 -41.21 -24.76 0.94
C LYS A 359 -41.83 -23.48 1.45
#